data_AF-A0A957LBI6-F1
#
_entry.id   AF-A0A957LBI6-F1
#
_cell.length_a   1.000
_cell.length_b   1.000
_cell.length_c   1.000
_cell.angle_alpha   90.00
_cell.angle_beta   90.00
_cell.angle_gamma   90.00
#
_symmetry.space_group_name_H-M   'P 1'
#
loop_
_entity.id
_entity.type
_entity.pdbx_description
1 polymer ?
#
loop_
_entity_poly.entity_id
_entity_poly.type
_entity_poly.pdbx_seq_one_letter_code
_entity_poly.pdbx_strand_id
1 'polypeptide(L)'
;MSDAQAPLLSWLRVAQAVFTAVLITALLGLLFTVVRQLEPVGTISGRLGPVEESRRSTYEATYAVTILTDDNELLLVNLRNHGRILAYLEEHQPNEAVTLAYQDRTAVSLTTAAGQIREYSAFNTGTLFLLIGLCLLLLSLLLFPSFIESRFSHSVA
;
A
#
# COMPACT_ATOMS: atom_id res chain seq x y z
N MET A 1 -22.46 -16.69 43.94
CA MET A 1 -21.53 -16.12 42.93
C MET A 1 -20.87 -14.93 43.58
N SER A 2 -19.54 -14.89 43.65
CA SER A 2 -18.83 -13.87 44.44
C SER A 2 -18.83 -12.53 43.71
N ASP A 3 -19.00 -11.44 44.46
CA ASP A 3 -19.00 -10.05 43.95
C ASP A 3 -17.72 -9.66 43.19
N ALA A 4 -16.67 -10.49 43.28
CA ALA A 4 -15.42 -10.33 42.56
C ALA A 4 -15.47 -10.73 41.06
N GLN A 5 -16.51 -11.46 40.60
CA GLN A 5 -16.60 -11.92 39.21
C GLN A 5 -17.16 -10.88 38.24
N ALA A 6 -18.00 -9.94 38.73
CA ALA A 6 -18.59 -8.88 37.93
C ALA A 6 -17.57 -7.92 37.27
N PRO A 7 -16.53 -7.41 37.97
CA PRO A 7 -15.56 -6.50 37.35
C PRO A 7 -14.66 -7.18 36.31
N LEU A 8 -14.34 -8.47 36.49
CA LEU A 8 -13.53 -9.24 35.54
C LEU A 8 -14.22 -9.36 34.17
N LEU A 9 -15.53 -9.62 34.17
CA LEU A 9 -16.34 -9.69 32.95
C LEU A 9 -16.43 -8.34 32.22
N SER A 10 -16.52 -7.21 32.95
CA SER A 10 -16.52 -5.89 32.32
C SER A 10 -15.20 -5.53 31.66
N TRP A 11 -14.07 -5.85 32.30
CA TRP A 11 -12.74 -5.62 31.70
C TRP A 11 -12.50 -6.47 30.46
N LEU A 12 -12.97 -7.73 30.47
CA LEU A 12 -12.85 -8.62 29.32
C LEU A 12 -13.63 -8.08 28.10
N ARG A 13 -14.86 -7.57 28.31
CA ARG A 13 -15.66 -6.96 27.23
C ARG A 13 -15.02 -5.69 26.66
N VAL A 14 -14.45 -4.85 27.52
CA VAL A 14 -13.70 -3.66 27.09
C VAL A 14 -12.47 -4.06 26.28
N ALA A 15 -11.69 -5.04 26.74
CA ALA A 15 -10.53 -5.55 26.02
C ALA A 15 -10.91 -6.13 24.64
N GLN A 16 -12.00 -6.89 24.57
CA GLN A 16 -12.53 -7.43 23.31
C GLN A 16 -12.96 -6.31 22.35
N ALA A 17 -13.65 -5.28 22.84
CA ALA A 17 -14.09 -4.14 22.02
C ALA A 17 -12.89 -3.36 21.45
N VAL A 18 -11.87 -3.09 22.28
CA VAL A 18 -10.64 -2.42 21.84
C VAL A 18 -9.91 -3.26 20.79
N PHE A 19 -9.75 -4.56 21.03
CA PHE A 19 -9.08 -5.44 20.07
C PHE A 19 -9.82 -5.50 18.74
N THR A 20 -11.16 -5.57 18.76
CA THR A 20 -12.01 -5.55 17.56
C THR A 20 -11.82 -4.25 16.79
N ALA A 21 -11.80 -3.09 17.47
CA ALA A 21 -11.61 -1.79 16.84
C ALA A 21 -10.24 -1.67 16.16
N VAL A 22 -9.18 -2.15 16.80
CA VAL A 22 -7.83 -2.20 16.22
C VAL A 22 -7.82 -3.07 14.95
N LEU A 23 -8.49 -4.21 15.00
CA LEU A 23 -8.53 -5.17 13.88
C LEU A 23 -9.33 -4.63 12.68
N ILE A 24 -10.44 -3.93 12.93
CA ILE A 24 -11.19 -3.21 11.90
C ILE A 24 -10.33 -2.11 11.27
N THR A 25 -9.62 -1.35 12.10
CA THR A 25 -8.74 -0.27 11.61
C THR A 25 -7.61 -0.83 10.73
N ALA A 26 -7.02 -1.96 11.13
CA ALA A 26 -6.03 -2.66 10.33
C ALA A 26 -6.60 -3.18 9.01
N LEU A 27 -7.82 -3.73 9.01
CA LEU A 27 -8.53 -4.17 7.80
C LEU A 27 -8.82 -3.01 6.85
N LEU A 28 -9.27 -1.86 7.35
CA LEU A 28 -9.49 -0.67 6.54
C LEU A 28 -8.17 -0.16 5.93
N GLY A 29 -7.08 -0.16 6.71
CA GLY A 29 -5.75 0.18 6.21
C GLY A 29 -5.28 -0.77 5.10
N LEU A 30 -5.48 -2.08 5.27
CA LEU A 30 -5.15 -3.09 4.26
C LEU A 30 -6.04 -2.97 3.01
N LEU A 31 -7.33 -2.67 3.18
CA LEU A 31 -8.23 -2.46 2.05
C LEU A 31 -7.80 -1.22 1.26
N PHE A 32 -7.42 -0.14 1.96
CA PHE A 32 -6.92 1.07 1.33
C PHE A 32 -5.65 0.82 0.51
N THR A 33 -4.71 0.00 1.00
CA THR A 33 -3.51 -0.36 0.23
C THR A 33 -3.85 -1.19 -1.01
N VAL A 34 -4.82 -2.11 -0.93
CA VAL A 34 -5.30 -2.86 -2.11
C VAL A 34 -5.95 -1.94 -3.13
N VAL A 35 -6.82 -1.01 -2.69
CA VAL A 35 -7.45 -0.04 -3.60
C VAL A 35 -6.40 0.80 -4.32
N ARG A 36 -5.35 1.24 -3.61
CA ARG A 36 -4.24 1.95 -4.26
C ARG A 36 -3.48 1.10 -5.28
N GLN A 37 -3.34 -0.21 -5.05
CA GLN A 37 -2.72 -1.10 -6.05
C GLN A 37 -3.57 -1.26 -7.32
N LEU A 38 -4.89 -1.04 -7.25
CA LEU A 38 -5.79 -1.10 -8.39
C LEU A 38 -5.81 0.19 -9.23
N GLU A 39 -5.13 1.26 -8.79
CA GLU A 39 -5.01 2.47 -9.60
C GLU A 39 -4.37 2.12 -10.96
N PRO A 40 -4.94 2.62 -12.07
CA PRO A 40 -4.45 2.28 -13.39
C PRO A 40 -2.98 2.69 -13.52
N VAL A 41 -2.15 1.73 -13.91
CA VAL A 41 -0.77 2.00 -14.25
C VAL A 41 -0.77 2.66 -15.62
N GLY A 42 -0.47 3.96 -15.64
CA GLY A 42 -0.24 4.69 -16.87
C GLY A 42 1.11 4.27 -17.46
N THR A 43 1.19 4.20 -18.78
CA THR A 43 2.46 3.99 -19.50
C THR A 43 2.72 5.19 -20.37
N ILE A 44 3.94 5.71 -20.29
CA ILE A 44 4.41 6.80 -21.13
C ILE A 44 5.68 6.36 -21.84
N SER A 45 5.72 6.56 -23.14
CA SER A 45 6.91 6.33 -23.95
C SER A 45 7.48 7.67 -24.39
N GLY A 46 8.80 7.76 -24.44
CA GLY A 46 9.45 9.00 -24.83
C GLY A 46 10.93 9.00 -24.52
N ARG A 47 11.53 10.18 -24.61
CA ARG A 47 12.94 10.40 -24.29
C ARG A 47 13.04 10.95 -22.88
N LEU A 48 13.89 10.32 -22.07
CA LEU A 48 14.20 10.82 -20.73
C LEU A 48 15.03 12.10 -20.83
N GLY A 49 14.53 13.14 -20.18
CA GLY A 49 15.30 14.31 -19.81
C GLY A 49 16.19 14.04 -18.58
N PRO A 50 16.84 15.09 -18.05
CA PRO A 50 17.66 14.97 -16.86
C PRO A 50 16.79 14.58 -15.64
N VAL A 51 17.40 13.81 -14.74
CA VAL A 51 16.86 13.60 -13.39
C VAL A 51 17.18 14.83 -12.56
N GLU A 52 16.15 15.41 -11.96
CA GLU A 52 16.26 16.57 -11.10
C GLU A 52 15.81 16.22 -9.68
N GLU A 53 16.51 16.75 -8.67
CA GLU A 53 16.06 16.67 -7.29
C GLU A 53 14.91 17.68 -7.11
N SER A 54 13.67 17.20 -7.17
CA SER A 54 12.47 18.05 -7.09
C SER A 54 12.31 18.69 -5.71
N ARG A 55 12.64 17.97 -4.64
CA ARG A 55 12.50 18.47 -3.28
C ARG A 55 13.46 17.79 -2.32
N ARG A 56 14.24 18.59 -1.58
CA ARG A 56 15.08 18.11 -0.48
C ARG A 56 14.48 18.53 0.86
N SER A 57 13.99 17.58 1.63
CA SER A 57 13.66 17.73 3.05
C SER A 57 14.85 17.28 3.90
N THR A 58 14.93 17.74 5.16
CA THR A 58 15.90 17.24 6.15
C THR A 58 15.84 15.71 6.32
N TYR A 59 14.69 15.09 6.01
CA TYR A 59 14.45 13.66 6.19
C TYR A 59 14.33 12.87 4.88
N GLU A 60 14.12 13.52 3.73
CA GLU A 60 13.82 12.81 2.47
C GLU A 60 14.14 13.66 1.25
N ALA A 61 14.82 13.08 0.26
CA ALA A 61 14.97 13.66 -1.07
C ALA A 61 13.93 13.05 -2.02
N THR A 62 13.24 13.88 -2.78
CA THR A 62 12.33 13.47 -3.84
C THR A 62 12.97 13.79 -5.17
N TYR A 63 13.09 12.78 -6.02
CA TYR A 63 13.65 12.90 -7.35
C TYR A 63 12.52 12.93 -8.36
N ALA A 64 12.71 13.65 -9.45
CA ALA A 64 11.79 13.68 -10.57
C ALA A 64 12.56 13.54 -11.88
N VAL A 65 11.93 12.95 -12.87
CA VAL A 65 12.45 12.90 -14.23
C VAL A 65 11.42 13.47 -15.17
N THR A 66 11.89 14.23 -16.15
CA THR A 66 11.04 14.75 -17.21
C THR A 66 11.09 13.79 -18.38
N ILE A 67 9.93 13.43 -18.95
CA ILE A 67 9.83 12.62 -20.15
C ILE A 67 9.26 13.48 -21.25
N LEU A 68 10.01 13.60 -22.35
CA LEU A 68 9.51 14.19 -23.59
C LEU A 68 8.82 13.09 -24.39
N THR A 69 7.51 13.18 -24.50
CA THR A 69 6.68 12.24 -25.26
C THR A 69 6.82 12.45 -26.77
N ASP A 70 6.38 11.46 -27.55
CA ASP A 70 6.31 11.55 -29.00
C ASP A 70 5.35 12.67 -29.47
N ASP A 71 4.35 13.00 -28.65
CA ASP A 71 3.43 14.13 -28.87
C ASP A 71 4.04 15.50 -28.48
N ASN A 72 5.34 15.51 -28.17
CA ASN A 72 6.10 16.70 -27.76
C ASN A 72 5.60 17.33 -26.45
N GLU A 73 4.88 16.57 -25.62
CA GLU A 73 4.51 16.95 -24.26
C GLU A 73 5.63 16.59 -23.27
N LEU A 74 5.87 17.47 -22.30
CA LEU A 74 6.80 17.27 -21.19
C LEU A 74 6.03 16.81 -19.95
N LEU A 75 6.31 15.60 -19.49
CA LEU A 75 5.68 15.01 -18.31
C LEU A 75 6.70 14.81 -17.19
N LEU A 76 6.40 15.36 -16.03
CA LEU A 76 7.20 15.20 -14.82
C LEU A 76 6.71 13.96 -14.05
N VAL A 77 7.61 13.00 -13.81
CA VAL A 77 7.32 11.80 -13.05
C VAL A 77 8.25 11.70 -11.85
N ASN A 78 7.68 11.47 -10.67
CA ASN A 78 8.45 11.30 -9.44
C ASN A 78 9.13 9.93 -9.42
N LEU A 79 10.36 9.90 -8.94
CA LEU A 79 11.15 8.71 -8.71
C LEU A 79 11.25 8.45 -7.21
N ARG A 80 11.23 7.18 -6.81
CA ARG A 80 11.46 6.80 -5.42
C ARG A 80 12.92 7.03 -5.05
N ASN A 81 13.14 7.60 -3.87
CA ASN A 81 14.47 7.72 -3.29
C ASN A 81 15.08 6.32 -3.07
N HIS A 82 16.34 6.13 -3.47
CA HIS A 82 17.01 4.83 -3.52
C HIS A 82 16.30 3.76 -4.38
N GLY A 83 15.42 4.20 -5.29
CA GLY A 83 14.74 3.31 -6.21
C GLY A 83 15.70 2.74 -7.25
N ARG A 84 15.39 1.55 -7.77
CA ARG A 84 16.18 0.92 -8.84
C ARG A 84 16.13 1.73 -10.12
N ILE A 85 15.00 2.39 -10.39
CA ILE A 85 14.86 3.26 -11.55
C ILE A 85 15.75 4.49 -11.40
N LEU A 86 15.78 5.12 -10.22
CA LEU A 86 16.66 6.25 -9.95
C LEU A 86 18.13 5.87 -10.14
N ALA A 87 18.57 4.78 -9.50
CA ALA A 87 19.97 4.32 -9.62
C ALA A 87 20.36 4.03 -11.08
N TYR A 88 19.46 3.43 -11.85
CA TYR A 88 19.69 3.21 -13.27
C TYR A 88 19.82 4.52 -14.04
N LEU A 89 18.94 5.49 -13.81
CA LEU A 89 18.96 6.79 -14.49
C LEU A 89 20.13 7.68 -14.08
N GLU A 90 20.68 7.49 -12.87
CA GLU A 90 21.92 8.14 -12.46
C GLU A 90 23.15 7.55 -13.17
N GLU A 91 23.12 6.25 -13.45
CA GLU A 91 24.21 5.54 -14.13
C GLU A 91 24.13 5.64 -15.67
N HIS A 92 22.93 5.78 -16.24
CA HIS A 92 22.67 5.76 -17.68
C HIS A 92 22.24 7.15 -18.18
N GLN A 93 22.82 7.60 -19.28
CA GLN A 93 22.68 8.99 -19.75
C GLN A 93 21.24 9.36 -20.18
N PRO A 94 20.83 10.62 -19.96
CA PRO A 94 19.55 11.14 -20.45
C PRO A 94 19.58 11.29 -21.98
N ASN A 95 18.74 10.50 -22.68
CA ASN A 95 18.27 10.63 -24.08
C ASN A 95 17.82 9.29 -24.68
N GLU A 96 17.91 8.20 -23.92
CA GLU A 96 17.44 6.90 -24.36
C GLU A 96 15.92 6.91 -24.53
N ALA A 97 15.45 6.21 -25.57
CA ALA A 97 14.03 5.94 -25.75
C ALA A 97 13.60 4.91 -24.72
N VAL A 98 12.65 5.26 -23.87
CA VAL A 98 12.17 4.40 -22.80
C VAL A 98 10.66 4.38 -22.75
N THR A 99 10.13 3.35 -22.11
CA THR A 99 8.73 3.31 -21.68
C THR A 99 8.69 3.25 -20.17
N LEU A 100 8.21 4.32 -19.55
CA LEU A 100 8.05 4.42 -18.11
C LEU A 100 6.58 4.13 -17.74
N ALA A 101 6.39 3.19 -16.83
CA ALA A 101 5.10 2.93 -16.21
C ALA A 101 5.02 3.71 -14.89
N TYR A 102 3.94 4.45 -14.68
CA TYR A 102 3.73 5.26 -13.50
C TYR A 102 2.35 5.00 -12.86
N GLN A 103 2.29 5.19 -11.56
CA GLN A 103 1.07 5.11 -10.75
C GLN A 103 1.10 6.29 -9.78
N ASP A 104 0.02 7.06 -9.71
CA ASP A 104 -0.05 8.30 -8.91
C ASP A 104 1.17 9.22 -9.13
N ARG A 105 1.50 9.47 -10.41
CA ARG A 105 2.68 10.28 -10.84
C ARG A 105 4.03 9.78 -10.33
N THR A 106 4.11 8.55 -9.85
CA THR A 106 5.34 7.93 -9.37
C THR A 106 5.75 6.78 -10.29
N ALA A 107 7.01 6.74 -10.69
CA ALA A 107 7.54 5.67 -11.54
C ALA A 107 7.50 4.32 -10.82
N VAL A 108 6.96 3.30 -11.50
CA VAL A 108 6.81 1.93 -11.00
C VAL A 108 7.65 0.95 -11.80
N SER A 109 7.82 1.20 -13.11
CA SER A 109 8.77 0.44 -13.91
C SER A 109 9.32 1.28 -15.05
N LEU A 110 10.55 1.00 -15.44
CA LEU A 110 11.21 1.58 -16.61
C LEU A 110 11.54 0.44 -17.57
N THR A 111 11.15 0.56 -18.83
CA THR A 111 11.50 -0.37 -19.90
C THR A 111 12.44 0.34 -20.86
N THR A 112 13.64 -0.20 -21.03
CA THR A 112 14.67 0.32 -21.92
C THR A 112 15.06 -0.73 -22.96
N ALA A 113 15.97 -0.41 -23.87
CA ALA A 113 16.49 -1.39 -24.82
C ALA A 113 17.27 -2.53 -24.11
N ALA A 114 17.87 -2.24 -22.95
CA ALA A 114 18.60 -3.21 -22.14
C ALA A 114 17.69 -4.16 -21.34
N GLY A 115 16.42 -3.79 -21.13
CA GLY A 115 15.44 -4.63 -20.45
C GLY A 115 14.44 -3.85 -19.59
N GLN A 116 13.69 -4.58 -18.77
CA GLN A 116 12.69 -4.00 -17.86
C GLN A 116 13.24 -3.91 -16.42
N ILE A 117 13.24 -2.70 -15.88
CA ILE A 117 13.61 -2.37 -14.50
C ILE A 117 12.32 -2.09 -13.74
N ARG A 118 11.97 -2.98 -12.83
CA ARG A 118 10.81 -2.80 -11.95
C ARG A 118 11.25 -2.23 -10.61
N GLU A 119 10.55 -1.20 -10.18
CA GLU A 119 10.69 -0.68 -8.83
C GLU A 119 10.17 -1.73 -7.85
N TYR A 120 10.92 -2.01 -6.79
CA TYR A 120 10.51 -3.05 -5.85
C TYR A 120 9.34 -2.49 -5.02
N SER A 121 8.14 -3.02 -5.26
CA SER A 121 7.04 -2.88 -4.31
C SER A 121 7.42 -3.68 -3.07
N ALA A 122 7.73 -3.02 -1.95
CA ALA A 122 7.99 -3.67 -0.66
C ALA A 122 6.82 -4.55 -0.19
N PHE A 123 5.63 -4.38 -0.77
CA PHE A 123 4.47 -5.21 -0.51
C PHE A 123 4.24 -6.20 -1.66
N ASN A 124 4.55 -7.47 -1.41
CA ASN A 124 4.06 -8.56 -2.22
C ASN A 124 2.54 -8.66 -2.03
N THR A 125 1.78 -8.59 -3.12
CA THR A 125 0.32 -8.73 -3.13
C THR A 125 -0.12 -10.01 -2.40
N GLY A 126 0.66 -11.10 -2.49
CA GLY A 126 0.41 -12.33 -1.72
C GLY A 126 0.46 -12.13 -0.19
N THR A 127 1.39 -11.33 0.31
CA THR A 127 1.50 -11.01 1.74
C THR A 127 0.31 -10.19 2.23
N LEU A 128 -0.18 -9.26 1.41
CA LEU A 128 -1.38 -8.48 1.73
C LEU A 128 -2.62 -9.38 1.85
N PHE A 129 -2.83 -10.28 0.89
CA PHE A 129 -3.95 -11.22 0.95
C PHE A 129 -3.89 -12.15 2.17
N LEU A 130 -2.69 -12.61 2.54
CA LEU A 130 -2.50 -13.43 3.73
C LEU A 130 -2.83 -12.65 5.02
N LEU A 131 -2.37 -11.39 5.12
CA LEU A 131 -2.67 -10.52 6.26
C LEU A 131 -4.17 -10.20 6.38
N ILE A 132 -4.84 -9.92 5.26
CA ILE A 132 -6.29 -9.71 5.22
C ILE A 132 -7.02 -10.98 5.67
N GLY A 133 -6.64 -12.14 5.13
CA GLY A 133 -7.22 -13.42 5.52
C GLY A 133 -7.06 -13.73 7.01
N LEU A 134 -5.87 -13.48 7.56
CA LEU A 134 -5.60 -13.64 8.99
C LEU A 134 -6.45 -12.68 9.83
N CYS A 135 -6.59 -11.42 9.43
CA CYS A 135 -7.44 -10.46 10.12
C CYS A 135 -8.92 -10.92 10.11
N LEU A 136 -9.44 -11.34 8.96
CA LEU A 136 -10.82 -11.83 8.88
C LEU A 136 -11.04 -13.08 9.74
N LEU A 137 -10.08 -14.01 9.76
CA LEU A 137 -10.14 -15.19 10.61
C LEU A 137 -10.16 -14.81 12.10
N LEU A 138 -9.27 -13.91 12.54
CA LEU A 138 -9.24 -13.42 13.93
C LEU A 138 -10.53 -12.67 14.30
N LEU A 139 -11.06 -11.85 13.40
CA LEU A 139 -12.33 -11.15 13.60
C LEU A 139 -13.49 -12.16 13.77
N SER A 140 -13.53 -13.19 12.92
CA SER A 140 -14.57 -14.22 12.99
C SER A 140 -14.56 -14.98 14.32
N LEU A 141 -13.37 -15.34 14.82
CA LEU A 141 -13.20 -15.99 16.12
C LEU A 141 -13.61 -15.09 17.27
N LEU A 142 -13.35 -13.78 17.19
CA LEU A 142 -13.73 -12.82 18.22
C LEU A 142 -15.24 -12.57 18.29
N LEU A 143 -15.93 -12.60 17.15
CA LEU A 143 -17.37 -12.34 17.05
C LEU A 143 -18.23 -13.59 17.27
N PHE A 144 -17.65 -14.78 17.11
CA PHE A 144 -18.34 -16.07 17.27
C PHE A 144 -19.05 -16.26 18.63
N PRO A 145 -18.43 -15.97 19.79
CA PRO A 145 -19.10 -16.14 21.08
C PRO A 145 -20.29 -15.20 21.25
N SER A 146 -20.17 -13.94 20.80
CA SER A 146 -21.24 -12.94 20.87
C SER A 146 -22.44 -13.32 19.99
N PHE A 147 -22.19 -13.96 18.84
CA PHE A 147 -23.25 -14.44 17.96
C PHE A 147 -24.04 -15.59 18.60
N ILE A 148 -23.37 -16.51 19.31
CA ILE A 148 -24.02 -17.60 20.05
C ILE A 148 -24.91 -17.04 21.18
N GLU A 149 -24.41 -16.09 21.98
CA GLU A 149 -25.19 -15.49 23.08
C GLU A 149 -26.48 -14.80 22.61
N SER A 150 -26.43 -14.10 21.46
CA SER A 150 -27.61 -13.43 20.88
C SER A 150 -28.70 -14.40 20.39
N ARG A 151 -28.32 -15.60 19.93
CA ARG A 151 -29.26 -16.63 19.44
C ARG A 151 -30.03 -17.30 20.58
N PHE A 152 -29.38 -17.52 21.72
CA PHE A 152 -30.00 -18.17 22.87
C PHE A 152 -30.96 -17.24 23.63
N SER A 153 -30.72 -15.93 23.63
CA SER A 153 -31.59 -14.97 24.33
C SER A 153 -32.97 -14.80 23.67
N HIS A 154 -33.12 -15.10 22.38
CA HIS A 154 -34.42 -15.10 21.68
C HIS A 154 -35.21 -16.42 21.82
N SER A 155 -34.60 -17.49 22.33
CA SER A 155 -35.24 -18.81 22.42
C SER A 155 -35.99 -19.04 23.75
N VAL A 156 -35.82 -18.16 24.74
CA VAL A 156 -36.34 -18.34 26.11
C VAL A 156 -37.38 -17.26 26.47
N ALA A 157 -37.90 -16.54 25.48
CA ALA A 157 -39.00 -15.59 25.63
C ALA A 157 -40.32 -16.17 25.14
#